data_AF-A0A7V9D2D1-F1
#
_entry.id   AF-A0A7V9D2D1-F1
#
_cell.length_a   1.000
_cell.length_b   1.000
_cell.length_c   1.000
_cell.angle_alpha   90.00
_cell.angle_beta   90.00
_cell.angle_gamma   90.00
#
_symmetry.space_group_name_H-M   'P 1'
#
loop_
_entity.id
_entity.type
_entity.pdbx_description
1 polymer ?
#
loop_
_entity_poly.entity_id
_entity_poly.type
_entity_poly.pdbx_seq_one_letter_code
_entity_poly.pdbx_strand_id
1 'polypeptide(L)'
;MPKKRSSVRFANATEADFGGLLQRLRLRWEYEPHTFVLRTKPDGTPALAFTPDFYLPDLNVYFELTTLRQKLVTLKNRKARLLAEQRPDVRLRILYRRDCQDVLRPARTRRAREAVLRKLLATPTEDALRRVGWIVYLQRRADLAGRVSVMGVWLPLSTDWAGKRVNVWVYPGILEVERDGAVIARFPCSYDERARMLASVEPGELLRRPEVEQGRLAIPELEHRPVPGRRLPGRVRHAARAVQPHLPL
;
A
#
# COMPACT_ATOMS: atom_id res chain seq x y z
N MET A 1 -10.79 -10.55 -19.79
CA MET A 1 -9.40 -10.15 -19.50
C MET A 1 -9.43 -9.05 -18.44
N PRO A 2 -8.93 -9.26 -17.20
CA PRO A 2 -8.88 -8.19 -16.21
C PRO A 2 -7.89 -7.10 -16.66
N LYS A 3 -8.31 -5.83 -16.61
CA LYS A 3 -7.43 -4.68 -16.84
C LYS A 3 -6.37 -4.70 -15.73
N LYS A 4 -5.10 -4.88 -16.10
CA LYS A 4 -3.94 -4.79 -15.19
C LYS A 4 -4.13 -3.55 -14.30
N ARG A 5 -4.43 -3.74 -13.01
CA ARG A 5 -3.88 -2.85 -11.99
C ARG A 5 -2.37 -2.91 -12.26
N SER A 6 -1.76 -1.77 -12.59
CA SER A 6 -0.35 -1.61 -12.99
C SER A 6 0.45 -2.83 -12.57
N SER A 7 0.97 -3.64 -13.49
CA SER A 7 1.64 -4.88 -13.12
C SER A 7 2.86 -4.54 -12.27
N VAL A 8 2.65 -4.46 -10.96
CA VAL A 8 3.67 -4.14 -9.98
C VAL A 8 4.72 -5.21 -10.16
N ARG A 9 5.89 -4.78 -10.61
CA ARG A 9 7.00 -5.69 -10.84
C ARG A 9 7.78 -5.77 -9.55
N PHE A 10 7.40 -6.72 -8.71
CA PHE A 10 8.09 -7.00 -7.46
C PHE A 10 9.54 -7.45 -7.73
N ALA A 11 10.45 -7.08 -6.85
CA ALA A 11 11.86 -7.45 -6.96
C ALA A 11 12.09 -8.94 -6.68
N ASN A 12 11.22 -9.57 -5.88
CA ASN A 12 11.27 -11.01 -5.62
C ASN A 12 9.88 -11.63 -5.35
N ALA A 13 9.83 -12.97 -5.31
CA ALA A 13 8.61 -13.72 -5.08
C ALA A 13 7.98 -13.47 -3.71
N THR A 14 8.77 -13.25 -2.65
CA THR A 14 8.21 -13.00 -1.32
C THR A 14 7.48 -11.67 -1.25
N GLU A 15 7.99 -10.63 -1.89
CA GLU A 15 7.29 -9.35 -2.03
C GLU A 15 5.98 -9.53 -2.80
N ALA A 16 6.00 -10.30 -3.90
CA ALA A 16 4.77 -10.60 -4.65
C ALA A 16 3.73 -11.34 -3.79
N ASP A 17 4.16 -12.33 -3.02
CA ASP A 17 3.30 -13.08 -2.10
C ASP A 17 2.74 -12.19 -0.99
N PHE A 18 3.54 -11.26 -0.47
CA PHE A 18 3.14 -10.31 0.57
C PHE A 18 2.14 -9.28 0.04
N GLY A 19 2.39 -8.69 -1.13
CA GLY A 19 1.41 -7.83 -1.82
C GLY A 19 0.09 -8.57 -2.09
N GLY A 20 0.18 -9.84 -2.49
CA GLY A 20 -0.98 -10.73 -2.61
C GLY A 20 -1.70 -10.99 -1.29
N LEU A 21 -0.98 -11.14 -0.17
CA LEU A 21 -1.54 -11.25 1.17
C LEU A 21 -2.32 -10.00 1.55
N LEU A 22 -1.71 -8.82 1.42
CA LEU A 22 -2.35 -7.54 1.74
C LEU A 22 -3.62 -7.34 0.89
N GLN A 23 -3.57 -7.72 -0.38
CA GLN A 23 -4.73 -7.71 -1.27
C GLN A 23 -5.85 -8.63 -0.79
N ARG A 24 -5.53 -9.86 -0.32
CA ARG A 24 -6.52 -10.79 0.25
C ARG A 24 -7.11 -10.31 1.58
N LEU A 25 -6.31 -9.59 2.37
CA LEU A 25 -6.76 -8.95 3.61
C LEU A 25 -7.52 -7.63 3.37
N ARG A 26 -7.64 -7.19 2.10
CA ARG A 26 -8.28 -5.93 1.70
C ARG A 26 -7.69 -4.68 2.37
N LEU A 27 -6.38 -4.72 2.66
CA LEU A 27 -5.63 -3.57 3.15
C LEU A 27 -5.15 -2.76 1.96
N ARG A 28 -5.29 -1.42 2.00
CA ARG A 28 -4.65 -0.55 1.01
C ARG A 28 -3.14 -0.61 1.20
N TRP A 29 -2.40 -0.68 0.10
CA TRP A 29 -0.95 -0.71 0.13
C TRP A 29 -0.36 -0.11 -1.14
N GLU A 30 0.89 0.34 -1.00
CA GLU A 30 1.75 0.85 -2.07
C GLU A 30 3.10 0.15 -1.99
N TYR A 31 3.73 -0.13 -3.14
CA TYR A 31 5.03 -0.82 -3.23
C TYR A 31 6.14 0.19 -3.53
N GLU A 32 7.17 0.18 -2.69
CA GLU A 32 8.30 1.12 -2.72
C GLU A 32 7.93 2.61 -2.92
N PRO A 33 6.89 3.17 -2.26
CA PRO A 33 6.39 4.51 -2.58
C PRO A 33 7.30 5.65 -2.11
N HIS A 34 8.13 5.42 -1.10
CA HIS A 34 8.86 6.48 -0.41
C HIS A 34 10.32 6.10 -0.19
N THR A 35 11.23 7.00 -0.57
CA THR A 35 12.66 6.88 -0.31
C THR A 35 13.11 7.88 0.74
N PHE A 36 13.70 7.39 1.82
CA PHE A 36 14.27 8.19 2.90
C PHE A 36 15.78 8.35 2.69
N VAL A 37 16.25 9.59 2.58
CA VAL A 37 17.68 9.90 2.54
C VAL A 37 18.22 9.88 3.97
N LEU A 38 19.10 8.93 4.27
CA LEU A 38 19.69 8.70 5.60
C LEU A 38 21.05 9.38 5.79
N ARG A 39 21.73 9.69 4.69
CA ARG A 39 23.00 10.43 4.71
C ARG A 39 23.20 11.12 3.37
N THR A 40 23.71 12.34 3.39
CA THR A 40 24.14 13.09 2.21
C THR A 40 25.66 13.20 2.17
N LYS A 41 26.20 13.38 0.97
CA LYS A 41 27.59 13.76 0.74
C LYS A 41 27.76 15.27 0.95
N PRO A 42 29.00 15.78 1.04
CA PRO A 42 29.26 17.23 1.14
C PRO A 42 28.67 18.06 -0.01
N ASP A 43 28.48 17.47 -1.19
CA ASP A 43 27.87 18.09 -2.38
C ASP A 43 26.32 18.10 -2.34
N GLY A 44 25.71 17.59 -1.27
CA GLY A 44 24.26 17.49 -1.10
C GLY A 44 23.61 16.26 -1.74
N THR A 45 24.36 15.43 -2.47
CA THR A 45 23.80 14.22 -3.10
C THR A 45 23.52 13.12 -2.05
N PRO A 46 22.46 12.30 -2.20
CA PRO A 46 22.22 11.17 -1.32
C PRO A 46 23.38 10.17 -1.33
N ALA A 47 24.02 9.97 -0.17
CA ALA A 47 25.08 8.99 0.04
C ALA A 47 24.51 7.64 0.52
N LEU A 48 23.39 7.67 1.22
CA LEU A 48 22.70 6.50 1.74
C LEU A 48 21.20 6.79 1.76
N ALA A 49 20.42 5.90 1.15
CA ALA A 49 18.97 5.97 1.19
C ALA A 49 18.35 4.61 1.50
N PHE A 50 17.11 4.65 1.96
CA PHE A 50 16.31 3.49 2.31
C PHE A 50 14.89 3.65 1.78
N THR A 51 14.44 2.67 1.01
CA THR A 51 13.10 2.60 0.43
C THR A 51 12.46 1.34 1.01
N PRO A 52 11.51 1.45 1.95
CA PRO A 52 10.81 0.28 2.45
C PRO A 52 10.00 -0.40 1.35
N ASP A 53 9.95 -1.73 1.37
CA ASP A 53 9.26 -2.52 0.34
C ASP A 53 7.76 -2.17 0.23
N PHE A 54 7.07 -1.91 1.34
CA PHE A 54 5.62 -1.60 1.34
C PHE A 54 5.25 -0.44 2.28
N TYR A 55 4.16 0.26 1.94
CA TYR A 55 3.48 1.21 2.81
C TYR A 55 1.98 0.93 2.85
N LEU A 56 1.37 0.99 4.03
CA LEU A 56 -0.08 0.86 4.23
C LEU A 56 -0.63 2.21 4.69
N PRO A 57 -1.22 3.03 3.79
CA PRO A 57 -1.61 4.40 4.10
C PRO A 57 -2.68 4.51 5.18
N ASP A 58 -3.66 3.60 5.19
CA ASP A 58 -4.74 3.57 6.21
C ASP A 58 -4.22 3.39 7.65
N LEU A 59 -3.02 2.85 7.79
CA LEU A 59 -2.43 2.43 9.05
C LEU A 59 -1.16 3.20 9.38
N ASN A 60 -0.73 4.06 8.46
CA ASN A 60 0.52 4.80 8.48
C ASN A 60 1.70 3.92 8.94
N VAL A 61 1.94 2.81 8.24
CA VAL A 61 3.02 1.87 8.58
C VAL A 61 3.72 1.37 7.33
N TYR A 62 5.05 1.31 7.41
CA TYR A 62 5.92 0.75 6.39
C TYR A 62 6.33 -0.68 6.77
N PHE A 63 6.50 -1.53 5.76
CA PHE A 63 7.08 -2.87 5.92
C PHE A 63 8.34 -3.02 5.08
N GLU A 64 9.35 -3.64 5.69
CA GLU A 64 10.56 -4.11 5.02
C GLU A 64 10.63 -5.63 5.14
N LEU A 65 10.67 -6.32 4.01
CA LEU A 65 10.83 -7.77 3.95
C LEU A 65 12.31 -8.14 3.91
N THR A 66 12.67 -9.06 4.79
CA THR A 66 14.04 -9.52 4.95
C THR A 66 14.09 -11.04 4.80
N THR A 67 14.02 -11.48 3.54
CA THR A 67 14.01 -12.91 3.15
C THR A 67 15.36 -13.43 2.65
N LEU A 68 16.35 -12.53 2.53
CA LEU A 68 17.69 -12.78 1.98
C LEU A 68 18.69 -13.31 3.03
N ARG A 69 19.86 -13.77 2.56
CA ARG A 69 20.97 -14.28 3.39
C ARG A 69 21.39 -13.26 4.46
N GLN A 70 21.85 -13.76 5.62
CA GLN A 70 22.10 -12.98 6.85
C GLN A 70 22.98 -11.73 6.67
N LYS A 71 23.94 -11.71 5.74
CA LYS A 71 24.75 -10.52 5.44
C LYS A 71 23.94 -9.33 4.88
N LEU A 72 22.93 -9.59 4.05
CA LEU A 72 22.06 -8.55 3.48
C LEU A 72 21.05 -8.02 4.51
N VAL A 73 20.67 -8.88 5.46
CA VAL A 73 19.84 -8.51 6.63
C VAL A 73 20.55 -7.46 7.49
N THR A 74 21.85 -7.61 7.74
CA THR A 74 22.62 -6.66 8.54
C THR A 74 22.62 -5.24 7.93
N LEU A 75 22.75 -5.14 6.61
CA LEU A 75 22.72 -3.84 5.92
C LEU A 75 21.32 -3.22 5.95
N LYS A 76 20.26 -4.00 5.69
CA LYS A 76 18.87 -3.55 5.80
C LYS A 76 18.56 -3.07 7.23
N ASN A 77 18.95 -3.85 8.24
CA ASN A 77 18.77 -3.50 9.66
C ASN A 77 19.53 -2.23 10.06
N ARG A 78 20.75 -2.04 9.54
CA ARG A 78 21.50 -0.80 9.80
C ARG A 78 20.76 0.42 9.23
N LYS A 79 20.26 0.34 8.00
CA LYS A 79 19.47 1.41 7.40
C LYS A 79 18.17 1.68 8.16
N ALA A 80 17.47 0.62 8.58
CA ALA A 80 16.25 0.74 9.38
C ALA A 80 16.50 1.39 10.75
N ARG A 81 17.61 1.07 11.43
CA ARG A 81 18.02 1.73 12.69
C ARG A 81 18.30 3.21 12.47
N LEU A 82 19.08 3.55 11.43
CA LEU A 82 19.34 4.94 11.07
C LEU A 82 18.06 5.71 10.75
N LEU A 83 17.10 5.08 10.06
CA LEU A 83 15.80 5.68 9.81
C LEU A 83 15.04 5.93 11.11
N ALA A 84 15.00 4.95 12.01
CA ALA A 84 14.33 5.09 13.31
C ALA A 84 14.96 6.18 14.19
N GLU A 85 16.29 6.33 14.15
CA GLU A 85 17.03 7.39 14.85
C GLU A 85 16.71 8.79 14.27
N GLN A 86 16.65 8.92 12.94
CA GLN A 86 16.46 10.21 12.27
C GLN A 86 14.99 10.62 12.13
N ARG A 87 14.09 9.65 12.01
CA ARG A 87 12.66 9.83 11.76
C ARG A 87 11.82 8.91 12.65
N PRO A 88 11.73 9.20 13.96
CA PRO A 88 10.91 8.43 14.89
C PRO A 88 9.41 8.44 14.55
N ASP A 89 8.97 9.42 13.76
CA ASP A 89 7.61 9.52 13.22
C ASP A 89 7.28 8.40 12.22
N VAL A 90 8.30 7.82 11.56
CA VAL A 90 8.14 6.78 10.56
C VAL A 90 8.00 5.42 11.23
N ARG A 91 6.78 4.88 11.21
CA ARG A 91 6.49 3.54 11.72
C ARG A 91 6.97 2.49 10.71
N LEU A 92 8.16 1.92 10.94
CA LEU A 92 8.70 0.84 10.13
C LEU A 92 8.62 -0.51 10.88
N ARG A 93 8.14 -1.54 10.19
CA ARG A 93 8.18 -2.93 10.65
C ARG A 93 9.04 -3.78 9.72
N ILE A 94 10.00 -4.52 10.28
CA ILE A 94 10.79 -5.48 9.53
C ILE A 94 10.16 -6.86 9.71
N LEU A 95 9.87 -7.54 8.60
CA LEU A 95 9.44 -8.94 8.60
C LEU A 95 10.62 -9.81 8.20
N TYR A 96 11.07 -10.64 9.15
CA TYR A 96 12.12 -11.61 8.88
C TYR A 96 11.53 -12.82 8.18
N ARG A 97 12.40 -13.67 7.60
CA ARG A 97 12.00 -14.90 6.92
C ARG A 97 10.96 -15.72 7.68
N ARG A 98 11.11 -15.88 9.01
CA ARG A 98 10.16 -16.65 9.84
C ARG A 98 8.80 -15.96 9.94
N ASP A 99 8.79 -14.64 10.10
CA ASP A 99 7.55 -13.85 10.11
C ASP A 99 6.81 -13.98 8.78
N CYS A 100 7.54 -13.86 7.66
CA CYS A 100 7.00 -14.07 6.32
C CYS A 100 6.41 -15.49 6.17
N GLN A 101 7.14 -16.52 6.58
CA GLN A 101 6.67 -17.91 6.52
C GLN A 101 5.39 -18.14 7.34
N ASP A 102 5.21 -17.40 8.44
CA ASP A 102 4.05 -17.50 9.29
C ASP A 102 2.83 -16.77 8.72
N VAL A 103 3.02 -15.52 8.24
CA VAL A 103 1.89 -14.68 7.77
C VAL A 103 1.43 -15.02 6.36
N LEU A 104 2.31 -15.60 5.53
CA LEU A 104 1.97 -15.98 4.15
C LEU A 104 1.18 -17.30 4.08
N ARG A 105 1.00 -18.01 5.20
CA ARG A 105 0.14 -19.20 5.24
C ARG A 105 -1.30 -18.85 4.86
N PRO A 106 -2.01 -19.72 4.11
CA PRO A 106 -3.40 -19.46 3.75
C PRO A 106 -4.30 -19.23 4.98
N ALA A 107 -4.85 -18.02 5.10
CA ALA A 107 -5.80 -17.65 6.13
C ALA A 107 -7.23 -17.67 5.58
N ARG A 108 -7.91 -18.83 5.67
CA ARG A 108 -9.25 -19.02 5.09
C ARG A 108 -10.38 -18.58 6.02
N THR A 109 -10.22 -18.77 7.33
CA THR A 109 -11.23 -18.41 8.33
C THR A 109 -11.07 -16.94 8.75
N ARG A 110 -12.15 -16.34 9.26
CA ARG A 110 -12.11 -15.00 9.88
C ARG A 110 -11.04 -14.93 10.98
N ARG A 111 -11.06 -15.89 11.91
CA ARG A 111 -10.07 -15.98 13.01
C ARG A 111 -8.64 -16.04 12.49
N ALA A 112 -8.37 -16.82 11.44
CA ALA A 112 -7.03 -16.88 10.85
C ALA A 112 -6.61 -15.55 10.22
N ARG A 113 -7.51 -14.87 9.50
CA ARG A 113 -7.23 -13.55 8.90
C ARG A 113 -6.97 -12.49 9.97
N GLU A 114 -7.77 -12.47 11.03
CA GLU A 114 -7.54 -11.58 12.18
C GLU A 114 -6.22 -11.89 12.88
N ALA A 115 -5.85 -13.16 13.04
CA ALA A 115 -4.56 -13.55 13.61
C ALA A 115 -3.38 -13.06 12.76
N VAL A 116 -3.48 -13.18 11.43
CA VAL A 116 -2.47 -12.61 10.52
C VAL A 116 -2.43 -11.08 10.68
N LEU A 117 -3.57 -10.41 10.71
CA LEU A 117 -3.63 -8.96 10.89
C LEU A 117 -2.97 -8.50 12.20
N ARG A 118 -3.23 -9.20 13.32
CA ARG A 118 -2.62 -8.92 14.63
C ARG A 118 -1.11 -9.21 14.65
N LYS A 119 -0.62 -10.16 13.85
CA LYS A 119 0.83 -10.34 13.65
C LYS A 119 1.42 -9.16 12.87
N LEU A 120 0.73 -8.72 11.81
CA LEU A 120 1.17 -7.61 10.95
C LEU A 120 1.04 -6.24 11.59
N LEU A 121 0.14 -6.05 12.56
CA LEU A 121 -0.11 -4.78 13.24
C LEU A 121 -0.19 -5.01 14.74
N ALA A 122 0.70 -4.36 15.51
CA ALA A 122 0.69 -4.47 16.98
C ALA A 122 -0.68 -4.09 17.57
N THR A 123 -1.32 -3.07 16.99
CA THR A 123 -2.66 -2.63 17.34
C THR A 123 -3.45 -2.40 16.04
N PRO A 124 -4.19 -3.40 15.54
CA PRO A 124 -5.04 -3.22 14.37
C PRO A 124 -6.13 -2.18 14.65
N THR A 125 -6.45 -1.34 13.68
CA THR A 125 -7.62 -0.46 13.77
C THR A 125 -8.91 -1.29 13.66
N GLU A 126 -10.01 -0.76 14.21
CA GLU A 126 -11.33 -1.38 14.05
C GLU A 126 -11.72 -1.52 12.57
N ASP A 127 -11.32 -0.57 11.73
CA ASP A 127 -11.57 -0.68 10.29
C ASP A 127 -10.81 -1.84 9.64
N ALA A 128 -9.54 -2.03 10.00
CA ALA A 128 -8.76 -3.15 9.50
C ALA A 128 -9.34 -4.50 9.97
N LEU A 129 -9.80 -4.59 11.22
CA LEU A 129 -10.48 -5.77 11.75
C LEU A 129 -11.79 -6.07 11.01
N ARG A 130 -12.61 -5.04 10.76
CA ARG A 130 -13.84 -5.19 9.95
C ARG A 130 -13.52 -5.69 8.55
N ARG A 131 -12.51 -5.13 7.87
CA ARG A 131 -12.13 -5.52 6.50
C ARG A 131 -11.76 -6.98 6.38
N VAL A 132 -11.08 -7.56 7.37
CA VAL A 132 -10.74 -8.99 7.40
C VAL A 132 -11.87 -9.87 7.92
N GLY A 133 -12.99 -9.28 8.36
CA GLY A 133 -14.16 -9.95 8.92
C GLY A 133 -15.17 -10.49 7.93
N TRP A 134 -14.91 -10.42 6.61
CA TRP A 134 -15.87 -10.89 5.59
C TRP A 134 -16.18 -12.38 5.75
N ILE A 135 -17.45 -12.74 5.60
CA ILE A 135 -17.97 -14.11 5.67
C ILE A 135 -17.72 -14.81 4.34
N VAL A 136 -18.13 -14.17 3.24
CA VAL A 136 -17.97 -14.68 1.87
C VAL A 136 -17.70 -13.52 0.91
N TYR A 137 -17.02 -13.82 -0.20
CA TYR A 137 -16.95 -12.92 -1.35
C TYR A 137 -17.60 -13.61 -2.56
N LEU A 138 -18.36 -12.85 -3.32
CA LEU A 138 -19.13 -13.34 -4.47
C LEU A 138 -18.79 -12.50 -5.69
N GLN A 139 -18.32 -13.13 -6.75
CA GLN A 139 -18.20 -12.44 -8.03
C GLN A 139 -19.56 -12.49 -8.75
N ARG A 140 -20.07 -11.33 -9.15
CA ARG A 140 -21.36 -11.18 -9.82
C ARG A 140 -21.21 -10.34 -11.09
N ARG A 141 -22.13 -10.53 -12.03
CA ARG A 141 -22.27 -9.67 -13.21
C ARG A 141 -23.54 -8.86 -13.04
N ALA A 142 -23.45 -7.54 -13.20
CA ALA A 142 -24.64 -6.70 -13.14
C ALA A 142 -25.53 -6.95 -14.36
N ASP A 143 -26.83 -6.93 -14.15
CA ASP A 143 -27.83 -7.02 -15.22
C ASP A 143 -27.85 -5.74 -16.08
N LEU A 144 -28.74 -5.66 -17.07
CA LEU A 144 -28.85 -4.49 -17.94
C LEU A 144 -29.36 -3.24 -17.21
N ALA A 145 -30.06 -3.41 -16.09
CA ALA A 145 -30.49 -2.32 -15.22
C ALA A 145 -29.41 -1.92 -14.21
N GLY A 146 -28.22 -2.54 -14.23
CA GLY A 146 -27.14 -2.24 -13.31
C GLY A 146 -27.33 -2.80 -11.90
N ARG A 147 -28.14 -3.85 -11.73
CA ARG A 147 -28.41 -4.52 -10.45
C ARG A 147 -27.59 -5.79 -10.32
N VAL A 148 -27.29 -6.20 -9.09
CA VAL A 148 -26.55 -7.45 -8.81
C VAL A 148 -27.29 -8.34 -7.81
N SER A 149 -27.38 -9.64 -8.09
CA SER A 149 -28.04 -10.59 -7.20
C SER A 149 -27.08 -11.17 -6.16
N VAL A 150 -27.47 -11.08 -4.89
CA VAL A 150 -26.72 -11.53 -3.71
C VAL A 150 -27.69 -12.27 -2.80
N MET A 151 -27.43 -13.56 -2.56
CA MET A 151 -28.23 -14.38 -1.63
C MET A 151 -29.77 -14.29 -1.89
N GLY A 152 -30.17 -14.22 -3.16
CA GLY A 152 -31.58 -14.11 -3.57
C GLY A 152 -32.14 -12.68 -3.65
N VAL A 153 -31.38 -11.66 -3.20
CA VAL A 153 -31.79 -10.25 -3.19
C VAL A 153 -31.08 -9.48 -4.32
N TRP A 154 -31.79 -8.56 -4.97
CA TRP A 154 -31.21 -7.67 -5.98
C TRP A 154 -30.77 -6.34 -5.37
N LEU A 155 -29.48 -6.04 -5.48
CA LEU A 155 -28.91 -4.76 -5.04
C LEU A 155 -28.87 -3.78 -6.22
N PRO A 156 -29.50 -2.60 -6.12
CA PRO A 156 -29.44 -1.58 -7.16
C PRO A 156 -28.12 -0.81 -7.10
N LEU A 157 -27.30 -0.87 -8.16
CA LEU A 157 -26.06 -0.08 -8.25
C LEU A 157 -26.27 1.16 -9.11
N SER A 158 -26.11 1.03 -10.43
CA SER A 158 -26.32 2.07 -11.44
C SER A 158 -26.21 1.40 -12.80
N THR A 159 -26.93 1.90 -13.80
CA THR A 159 -26.83 1.45 -15.20
C THR A 159 -25.41 1.55 -15.75
N ASP A 160 -24.55 2.40 -15.17
CA ASP A 160 -23.11 2.47 -15.49
C ASP A 160 -22.40 1.14 -15.28
N TRP A 161 -22.92 0.28 -14.41
CA TRP A 161 -22.36 -1.03 -14.11
C TRP A 161 -22.91 -2.14 -14.99
N ALA A 162 -23.87 -1.86 -15.88
CA ALA A 162 -24.54 -2.86 -16.70
C ALA A 162 -23.56 -3.79 -17.43
N GLY A 163 -23.74 -5.10 -17.24
CA GLY A 163 -22.89 -6.13 -17.84
C GLY A 163 -21.46 -6.21 -17.28
N LYS A 164 -21.05 -5.35 -16.34
CA LYS A 164 -19.72 -5.40 -15.70
C LYS A 164 -19.69 -6.43 -14.57
N ARG A 165 -18.52 -7.02 -14.33
CA ARG A 165 -18.31 -7.94 -13.20
C ARG A 165 -17.90 -7.16 -11.97
N VAL A 166 -18.53 -7.41 -10.84
CA VAL A 166 -18.21 -6.82 -9.53
C VAL A 166 -17.95 -7.91 -8.50
N ASN A 167 -17.22 -7.57 -7.46
CA ASN A 167 -17.07 -8.40 -6.27
C ASN A 167 -18.03 -7.89 -5.21
N VAL A 168 -18.75 -8.79 -4.56
CA VAL A 168 -19.61 -8.47 -3.41
C VAL A 168 -18.99 -9.13 -2.19
N TRP A 169 -18.64 -8.31 -1.21
CA TRP A 169 -18.11 -8.73 0.08
C TRP A 169 -19.23 -8.72 1.11
N VAL A 170 -19.42 -9.85 1.77
CA VAL A 170 -20.49 -10.06 2.75
C VAL A 170 -19.89 -9.95 4.14
N TYR A 171 -20.28 -8.93 4.90
CA TYR A 171 -19.86 -8.70 6.28
C TYR A 171 -21.04 -8.79 7.24
N PRO A 172 -20.79 -9.01 8.54
CA PRO A 172 -21.81 -8.77 9.55
C PRO A 172 -22.32 -7.33 9.44
N GLY A 173 -23.63 -7.16 9.18
CA GLY A 173 -24.29 -5.86 9.12
C GLY A 173 -24.17 -5.08 7.81
N ILE A 174 -23.31 -5.49 6.86
CA ILE A 174 -23.09 -4.71 5.63
C ILE A 174 -22.64 -5.56 4.44
N LEU A 175 -23.07 -5.17 3.25
CA LEU A 175 -22.56 -5.65 1.96
C LEU A 175 -21.74 -4.54 1.32
N GLU A 176 -20.54 -4.86 0.85
CA GLU A 176 -19.75 -3.94 0.03
C GLU A 176 -19.64 -4.47 -1.39
N VAL A 177 -19.95 -3.62 -2.37
CA VAL A 177 -19.73 -3.93 -3.78
C VAL A 177 -18.48 -3.23 -4.24
N GLU A 178 -17.56 -3.99 -4.82
CA GLU A 178 -16.23 -3.54 -5.21
C GLU A 178 -15.98 -3.84 -6.70
N ARG A 179 -15.34 -2.88 -7.38
CA ARG A 179 -14.83 -3.07 -8.74
C ARG A 179 -13.42 -2.52 -8.83
N ASP A 180 -12.52 -3.30 -9.43
CA ASP A 180 -11.11 -2.93 -9.64
C ASP A 180 -10.41 -2.47 -8.33
N GLY A 181 -10.85 -3.04 -7.20
CA GLY A 181 -10.36 -2.75 -5.85
C GLY A 181 -10.79 -1.41 -5.27
N ALA A 182 -11.79 -0.75 -5.85
CA ALA A 182 -12.51 0.38 -5.25
C ALA A 182 -13.92 -0.08 -4.84
N VAL A 183 -14.34 0.25 -3.62
CA VAL A 183 -15.73 0.06 -3.19
C VAL A 183 -16.60 1.08 -3.92
N ILE A 184 -17.63 0.61 -4.60
CA ILE A 184 -18.54 1.41 -5.43
C ILE A 184 -19.94 1.53 -4.82
N ALA A 185 -20.30 0.64 -3.88
CA ALA A 185 -21.54 0.75 -3.14
C ALA A 185 -21.46 0.01 -1.80
N ARG A 186 -22.26 0.45 -0.84
CA ARG A 186 -22.44 -0.18 0.47
C ARG A 186 -23.92 -0.33 0.79
N PHE A 187 -24.33 -1.50 1.28
CA PHE A 187 -25.71 -1.76 1.66
C PHE A 187 -25.74 -2.29 3.09
N PRO A 188 -26.27 -1.53 4.07
CA PRO A 188 -26.57 -2.08 5.38
C PRO A 188 -27.54 -3.26 5.25
N CYS A 189 -27.30 -4.32 6.01
CA CYS A 189 -28.11 -5.52 5.90
C CYS A 189 -28.19 -6.29 7.22
N SER A 190 -29.26 -7.06 7.37
CA SER A 190 -29.39 -8.08 8.40
C SER A 190 -29.44 -9.48 7.77
N TYR A 191 -29.18 -10.49 8.58
CA TYR A 191 -29.22 -11.89 8.15
C TYR A 191 -30.19 -12.67 9.03
N ASP A 192 -30.62 -13.84 8.53
CA ASP A 192 -31.30 -14.82 9.36
C ASP A 192 -30.42 -15.29 10.53
N GLU A 193 -31.01 -15.97 11.52
CA GLU A 193 -30.31 -16.43 12.73
C GLU A 193 -29.06 -17.28 12.43
N ARG A 194 -29.02 -17.92 11.26
CA ARG A 194 -27.93 -18.80 10.81
C ARG A 194 -26.94 -18.10 9.86
N ALA A 195 -27.14 -16.82 9.55
CA ALA A 195 -26.35 -16.05 8.58
C ALA A 195 -26.21 -16.72 7.19
N ARG A 196 -27.25 -17.45 6.75
CA ARG A 196 -27.33 -18.14 5.46
C ARG A 196 -28.06 -17.34 4.40
N MET A 197 -28.99 -16.47 4.79
CA MET A 197 -29.79 -15.64 3.90
C MET A 197 -29.81 -14.19 4.39
N LEU A 198 -29.97 -13.24 3.47
CA LEU A 198 -30.24 -11.84 3.81
C LEU A 198 -31.69 -11.74 4.31
N ALA A 199 -31.90 -11.21 5.51
CA ALA A 199 -33.22 -10.99 6.08
C ALA A 199 -33.79 -9.63 5.65
N SER A 200 -32.95 -8.58 5.68
CA SER A 200 -33.27 -7.27 5.13
C SER A 200 -32.02 -6.63 4.52
N VAL A 201 -32.24 -5.75 3.54
CA VAL A 201 -31.20 -4.90 2.96
C VAL A 201 -31.76 -3.49 2.86
N GLU A 202 -31.09 -2.55 3.50
CA GLU A 202 -31.45 -1.13 3.47
C GLU A 202 -31.00 -0.48 2.15
N PRO A 203 -31.58 0.67 1.77
CA PRO A 203 -31.09 1.45 0.63
C PRO A 203 -29.57 1.69 0.73
N GLY A 204 -28.88 1.37 -0.36
CA GLY A 204 -27.42 1.44 -0.39
C GLY A 204 -26.88 2.83 -0.67
N GLU A 205 -25.73 3.14 -0.10
CA GLU A 205 -24.91 4.29 -0.47
C GLU A 205 -24.12 3.94 -1.73
N LEU A 206 -24.37 4.66 -2.82
CA LEU A 206 -23.59 4.56 -4.05
C LEU A 206 -22.40 5.49 -3.97
N LEU A 207 -21.20 4.92 -3.92
CA LEU A 207 -19.97 5.68 -3.84
C LEU A 207 -19.58 6.10 -5.25
N ARG A 208 -19.53 7.41 -5.48
CA ARG A 208 -18.93 7.94 -6.71
C ARG A 208 -17.50 7.43 -6.78
N ARG A 209 -17.10 6.99 -7.98
CA ARG A 209 -15.71 6.67 -8.23
C ARG A 209 -14.93 7.96 -7.90
N PRO A 210 -13.96 7.96 -6.97
CA PRO A 210 -13.07 9.08 -6.90
C PRO A 210 -12.46 9.22 -8.29
N GLU A 211 -12.57 10.40 -8.90
CA GLU A 211 -11.68 10.78 -9.99
C GLU A 211 -10.28 10.39 -9.51
N VAL A 212 -9.54 9.69 -10.35
CA VAL A 212 -8.19 9.25 -10.00
C VAL A 212 -7.38 10.53 -9.86
N GLU A 213 -7.34 11.09 -8.66
CA GLU A 213 -6.45 12.18 -8.30
C GLU A 213 -5.06 11.55 -8.37
N GLN A 214 -4.40 11.80 -9.49
CA GLN A 214 -3.05 11.36 -9.73
C GLN A 214 -2.14 12.08 -8.72
N GLY A 215 -1.82 11.37 -7.64
CA GLY A 215 -0.66 11.65 -6.82
C GLY A 215 -0.87 12.67 -5.70
N ARG A 216 -0.27 12.33 -4.55
CA ARG A 216 -0.12 13.13 -3.32
C ARG A 216 -1.34 13.13 -2.42
N LEU A 217 -1.41 12.12 -1.55
CA LEU A 217 -1.77 12.41 -0.17
C LEU A 217 -0.68 13.35 0.37
N ALA A 218 -1.04 14.62 0.51
CA ALA A 218 -0.27 15.58 1.28
C ALA A 218 -0.23 15.08 2.74
N ILE A 219 0.88 14.43 3.11
CA ILE A 219 1.37 14.54 4.48
C ILE A 219 1.63 16.05 4.68
N PRO A 220 1.28 16.66 5.84
CA PRO A 220 1.64 18.05 6.09
C PRO A 220 3.11 18.24 5.71
N GLU A 221 3.38 19.28 4.91
CA GLU A 221 4.71 19.68 4.49
C GLU A 221 5.58 19.72 5.76
N LEU A 222 6.35 18.66 5.99
CA LEU A 222 7.34 18.62 7.05
C LEU A 222 8.38 19.59 6.57
N GLU A 223 8.27 20.83 7.07
CA GLU A 223 9.10 21.97 6.71
C GLU A 223 10.52 21.48 6.44
N HIS A 224 10.90 21.56 5.16
CA HIS A 224 12.29 21.62 4.79
C HIS A 224 12.82 22.87 5.50
N ARG A 225 13.35 22.71 6.72
CA ARG A 225 14.11 23.80 7.34
C ARG A 225 15.23 24.13 6.36
N PRO A 226 15.24 25.34 5.77
CA PRO A 226 16.40 25.76 5.01
C PRO A 226 17.56 25.78 5.98
N VAL A 227 18.63 25.05 5.64
CA VAL A 227 19.88 25.11 6.38
C VAL A 227 20.38 26.57 6.29
N PRO A 228 20.50 27.32 7.40
CA PRO A 228 20.90 28.71 7.32
C PRO A 228 22.37 28.78 6.93
N GLY A 229 22.62 29.37 5.76
CA GLY A 229 23.85 30.06 5.40
C GLY A 229 25.12 29.21 5.29
N ARG A 230 25.64 29.09 4.07
CA ARG A 230 27.00 29.57 3.80
C ARG A 230 27.25 29.82 2.32
N ARG A 231 27.99 30.92 2.12
CA ARG A 231 28.32 31.58 0.86
C ARG A 231 28.96 30.63 -0.13
N LEU A 232 28.58 30.77 -1.40
CA LEU A 232 29.33 30.25 -2.55
C LEU A 232 30.79 30.73 -2.46
N PRO A 233 31.81 29.85 -2.39
CA PRO A 233 33.17 30.25 -2.71
C PRO A 233 33.29 30.38 -4.24
N GLY A 234 33.85 31.52 -4.64
CA GLY A 234 33.91 31.97 -6.02
C GLY A 234 34.67 31.05 -6.98
N ARG A 235 34.41 31.33 -8.26
CA ARG A 235 35.13 30.80 -9.42
C ARG A 235 36.64 30.76 -9.17
N VAL A 236 37.21 29.57 -9.11
CA VAL A 236 38.66 29.38 -9.28
C VAL A 236 38.93 29.44 -10.78
N ARG A 237 39.58 30.53 -11.21
CA ARG A 237 40.22 30.63 -12.53
C ARG A 237 41.43 29.71 -12.53
N HIS A 238 41.42 28.67 -13.36
CA HIS A 238 42.65 27.95 -13.68
C HIS A 238 43.52 28.82 -14.59
N ALA A 239 44.66 29.26 -14.06
CA ALA A 239 45.77 29.77 -14.83
C ALA A 239 46.47 28.58 -15.52
N ALA A 240 46.38 28.53 -16.85
CA ALA A 240 47.27 27.70 -17.66
C ALA A 240 48.59 28.47 -17.86
N ARG A 241 49.68 27.86 -17.42
CA ARG A 241 51.04 28.38 -17.50
C ARG A 241 51.53 28.31 -18.95
N ALA A 242 52.20 29.37 -19.37
CA ALA A 242 52.78 29.57 -20.69
C ALA A 242 53.81 28.49 -21.06
N VAL A 243 53.74 28.04 -22.32
CA VAL A 243 54.87 27.49 -23.08
C VAL A 243 54.98 28.32 -24.35
N GLN A 244 56.06 29.09 -24.44
CA GLN A 244 56.72 29.55 -25.66
C GLN A 244 58.18 29.05 -25.52
N PRO A 245 58.95 28.81 -26.59
CA PRO A 245 59.11 29.80 -27.65
C PRO A 245 59.47 29.29 -29.08
N HIS A 246 59.55 30.29 -29.98
CA HIS A 246 60.31 30.36 -31.24
C HIS A 246 59.70 29.81 -32.54
N LEU A 247 59.21 30.75 -33.36
CA LEU A 247 59.29 30.68 -34.83
C LEU A 247 60.75 30.85 -35.28
N PRO A 248 61.07 30.34 -36.48
CA PRO A 248 61.81 31.17 -37.43
C PRO A 248 61.16 31.25 -38.82
N LEU A 249 61.39 32.43 -39.41
CA LEU A 249 61.24 32.91 -40.80
C LEU A 249 59.81 33.19 -41.33
#